data_AF-A0A7V0MHD0-F1
#
_entry.id   AF-A0A7V0MHD0-F1
#
_cell.length_a   1.000
_cell.length_b   1.000
_cell.length_c   1.000
_cell.angle_alpha   90.00
_cell.angle_beta   90.00
_cell.angle_gamma   90.00
#
_symmetry.space_group_name_H-M   'P 1'
#
loop_
_entity.id
_entity.type
_entity.pdbx_description
1 polymer ?
#
loop_
_entity_poly.entity_id
_entity_poly.type
_entity_poly.pdbx_seq_one_letter_code
_entity_poly.pdbx_strand_id
1 'polypeptide(L)'
;MDTLDPELLDLMKEAGCESMCFGIDSGSSKTPSFIRKKINREILYRQVEETTRRGIIPTLSYVIGFPEEEKEDIDATLSLAVQTGILGNNNPLMQMPTVLPGTDLHKKYFGKLTRKVDTYFALGIEFNYGTRLEIDEQLINESPEIFSSFYNIPCKGMPLDQLNIIASYFPFIVNFYPKSFYLLSKECGKSVSDLFLEWLLWVNDKLERDEITLTPSDCYLHFSHYA
;
A
#
# COMPACT_ATOMS: atom_id res chain seq x y z
N MET A 1 7.63 8.63 -14.78
CA MET A 1 8.45 9.59 -14.01
C MET A 1 9.40 10.36 -14.91
N ASP A 2 10.00 9.76 -15.95
CA ASP A 2 11.00 10.44 -16.79
C ASP A 2 10.50 11.66 -17.60
N THR A 3 9.18 11.92 -17.63
CA THR A 3 8.55 13.02 -18.39
C THR A 3 8.05 14.18 -17.51
N LEU A 4 8.27 14.13 -16.20
CA LEU A 4 7.84 15.16 -15.25
C LEU A 4 8.99 16.16 -15.05
N ASP A 5 8.92 17.27 -15.77
CA ASP A 5 9.83 18.40 -15.64
C ASP A 5 9.18 19.58 -14.88
N PRO A 6 9.98 20.55 -14.43
CA PRO A 6 9.48 21.70 -13.68
C PRO A 6 8.43 22.54 -14.43
N GLU A 7 8.60 22.73 -15.74
CA GLU A 7 7.70 23.55 -16.56
C GLU A 7 6.30 22.91 -16.66
N LEU A 8 6.24 21.60 -16.82
CA LEU A 8 4.98 20.86 -16.80
C LEU A 8 4.28 20.98 -15.45
N LEU A 9 5.01 20.88 -14.34
CA LEU A 9 4.43 21.04 -13.00
C LEU A 9 3.86 22.46 -12.78
N ASP A 10 4.53 23.48 -13.30
CA ASP A 10 4.05 24.86 -13.25
C ASP A 10 2.75 25.01 -14.06
N LEU A 11 2.71 24.49 -15.29
CA LEU A 11 1.49 24.46 -16.12
C LEU A 11 0.34 23.69 -15.46
N MET A 12 0.64 22.54 -14.83
CA MET A 12 -0.36 21.78 -14.09
C MET A 12 -0.94 22.60 -12.93
N LYS A 13 -0.10 23.33 -12.20
CA LYS A 13 -0.56 24.19 -11.11
C LYS A 13 -1.42 25.33 -11.62
N GLU A 14 -1.00 26.00 -12.70
CA GLU A 14 -1.78 27.07 -13.36
C GLU A 14 -3.13 26.57 -13.86
N ALA A 15 -3.21 25.33 -14.33
CA ALA A 15 -4.45 24.68 -14.75
C ALA A 15 -5.37 24.25 -13.57
N GLY A 16 -4.97 24.50 -12.32
CA GLY A 16 -5.76 24.16 -11.13
C GLY A 16 -5.54 22.74 -10.60
N CYS A 17 -4.45 22.07 -10.96
CA CYS A 17 -4.12 20.77 -10.39
C CYS A 17 -3.81 20.90 -8.89
N GLU A 18 -4.57 20.19 -8.05
CA GLU A 18 -4.40 20.17 -6.60
C GLU A 18 -3.67 18.91 -6.09
N SER A 19 -3.77 17.80 -6.82
CA SER A 19 -3.12 16.54 -6.46
C SER A 19 -2.71 15.72 -7.68
N MET A 20 -1.68 14.91 -7.52
CA MET A 20 -1.16 14.05 -8.60
C MET A 20 -0.72 12.70 -8.05
N CYS A 21 -1.06 11.61 -8.75
CA CYS A 21 -0.70 10.26 -8.34
C CYS A 21 0.61 9.79 -9.00
N PHE A 22 1.55 9.32 -8.18
CA PHE A 22 2.79 8.67 -8.57
C PHE A 22 2.66 7.16 -8.32
N GLY A 23 2.56 6.38 -9.40
CA GLY A 23 2.64 4.92 -9.33
C GLY A 23 4.08 4.47 -9.12
N ILE A 24 4.46 4.30 -7.86
CA ILE A 24 5.77 3.77 -7.42
C ILE A 24 5.77 2.26 -7.59
N ASP A 25 4.69 1.58 -7.20
CA ASP A 25 4.56 0.12 -7.22
C ASP A 25 5.47 -0.57 -6.20
N SER A 26 6.76 -0.83 -6.44
CA SER A 26 7.62 -1.55 -5.47
C SER A 26 8.92 -0.82 -5.14
N GLY A 27 9.32 -0.84 -3.86
CA GLY A 27 10.59 -0.28 -3.40
C GLY A 27 11.77 -1.25 -3.54
N SER A 28 11.52 -2.51 -3.91
CA SER A 28 12.56 -3.51 -4.15
C SER A 28 13.14 -3.43 -5.55
N SER A 29 14.45 -3.62 -5.65
CA SER A 29 15.18 -3.75 -6.92
C SER A 29 15.03 -5.13 -7.57
N LYS A 30 14.50 -6.11 -6.84
CA LYS A 30 14.37 -7.52 -7.27
C LYS A 30 12.97 -7.86 -7.81
N THR A 31 11.97 -7.02 -7.55
CA THR A 31 10.59 -7.31 -7.93
C THR A 31 10.48 -7.48 -9.46
N PRO A 32 9.81 -8.55 -9.95
CA PRO A 32 10.01 -9.03 -11.32
C PRO A 32 9.43 -8.11 -12.41
N SER A 33 9.80 -8.46 -13.64
CA SER A 33 9.37 -7.97 -14.97
C SER A 33 7.92 -7.50 -15.19
N PHE A 34 6.98 -7.76 -14.27
CA PHE A 34 5.58 -7.32 -14.40
C PHE A 34 5.44 -5.81 -14.23
N ILE A 35 6.20 -5.24 -13.30
CA ILE A 35 6.11 -3.81 -13.00
C ILE A 35 6.70 -2.98 -14.16
N ARG A 36 7.60 -3.55 -14.98
CA ARG A 36 8.28 -2.91 -16.13
C ARG A 36 8.79 -1.48 -15.86
N LYS A 37 8.90 -1.08 -14.60
CA LYS A 37 9.36 0.23 -14.14
C LYS A 37 10.54 -0.01 -13.22
N LYS A 38 11.64 0.72 -13.48
CA LYS A 38 12.74 0.85 -12.54
C LYS A 38 12.60 2.20 -11.87
N ILE A 39 12.48 2.21 -10.55
CA ILE A 39 12.38 3.45 -9.80
C ILE A 39 13.78 3.93 -9.50
N ASN A 40 14.11 5.10 -10.03
CA ASN A 40 15.24 5.86 -9.52
C ASN A 40 14.76 6.64 -8.28
N ARG A 41 15.26 6.25 -7.11
CA ARG A 41 14.87 6.85 -5.82
C ARG A 41 15.21 8.34 -5.74
N GLU A 42 16.33 8.75 -6.31
CA GLU A 42 16.74 10.17 -6.33
C GLU A 42 15.77 11.00 -7.18
N ILE A 43 15.37 10.48 -8.34
CA ILE A 43 14.37 11.13 -9.19
C ILE A 43 13.02 11.18 -8.46
N LEU A 44 12.62 10.10 -7.78
CA LEU A 44 11.38 10.06 -7.00
C LEU A 44 11.37 11.14 -5.93
N TYR A 45 12.40 11.19 -5.07
CA TYR A 45 12.46 12.18 -3.99
C TYR A 45 12.43 13.61 -4.52
N ARG A 46 13.21 13.90 -5.57
CA ARG A 46 13.21 15.22 -6.21
C ARG A 46 11.84 15.58 -6.78
N GLN A 47 11.15 14.64 -7.42
CA GLN A 47 9.82 14.91 -8.00
C GLN A 47 8.76 15.13 -6.94
N VAL A 48 8.79 14.35 -5.85
CA VAL A 48 7.90 14.56 -4.70
C VAL A 48 8.14 15.94 -4.10
N GLU A 49 9.40 16.31 -3.86
CA GLU A 49 9.77 17.62 -3.32
C GLU A 49 9.32 18.77 -4.23
N GLU A 50 9.62 18.71 -5.53
CA GLU A 50 9.25 19.77 -6.48
C GLU A 50 7.74 19.90 -6.68
N THR A 51 7.00 18.80 -6.59
CA THR A 51 5.53 18.79 -6.65
C THR A 51 4.95 19.47 -5.40
N THR A 52 5.43 19.06 -4.22
CA THR A 52 5.03 19.64 -2.94
C THR A 52 5.34 21.13 -2.86
N ARG A 53 6.50 21.58 -3.35
CA ARG A 53 6.92 22.99 -3.36
C ARG A 53 5.97 23.90 -4.16
N ARG A 54 5.26 23.35 -5.15
CA ARG A 54 4.26 24.05 -5.97
C ARG A 54 2.85 24.01 -5.39
N GLY A 55 2.68 23.43 -4.20
CA GLY A 55 1.37 23.27 -3.57
C GLY A 55 0.46 22.31 -4.34
N ILE A 56 1.05 21.30 -4.99
CA ILE A 56 0.34 20.12 -5.51
C ILE A 56 0.62 19.00 -4.51
N ILE A 57 -0.41 18.26 -4.11
CA ILE A 57 -0.27 17.15 -3.15
C ILE A 57 0.05 15.85 -3.91
N PRO A 58 1.27 15.30 -3.79
CA PRO A 58 1.59 14.01 -4.39
C PRO A 58 0.91 12.86 -3.63
N THR A 59 0.12 12.06 -4.34
CA THR A 59 -0.34 10.74 -3.88
C THR A 59 0.68 9.70 -4.30
N LEU A 60 1.27 8.98 -3.37
CA LEU A 60 2.33 8.00 -3.61
C LEU A 60 1.75 6.59 -3.51
N SER A 61 1.55 5.94 -4.65
CA SER A 61 0.94 4.61 -4.74
C SER A 61 1.99 3.51 -4.71
N TYR A 62 1.92 2.68 -3.67
CA TYR A 62 2.75 1.52 -3.41
C TYR A 62 1.90 0.25 -3.51
N VAL A 63 2.47 -0.80 -4.06
CA VAL A 63 1.88 -2.13 -4.19
C VAL A 63 2.80 -3.15 -3.54
N ILE A 64 2.31 -3.83 -2.52
CA ILE A 64 3.03 -4.88 -1.80
C ILE A 64 2.35 -6.23 -1.99
N GLY A 65 3.16 -7.29 -1.91
CA GLY A 65 2.64 -8.66 -1.93
C GLY A 65 2.53 -9.22 -3.34
N PHE A 66 3.43 -8.82 -4.25
CA PHE A 66 3.53 -9.52 -5.53
C PHE A 66 3.91 -11.00 -5.31
N PRO A 67 3.51 -11.91 -6.22
CA PRO A 67 3.62 -13.35 -5.98
C PRO A 67 5.04 -13.87 -5.78
N GLU A 68 6.03 -13.10 -6.24
CA GLU A 68 7.45 -13.44 -6.17
C GLU A 68 8.20 -12.59 -5.14
N GLU A 69 7.54 -11.64 -4.47
CA GLU A 69 8.18 -10.84 -3.42
C GLU A 69 8.47 -11.69 -2.19
N GLU A 70 9.68 -11.57 -1.70
CA GLU A 70 10.10 -12.07 -0.39
C GLU A 70 9.85 -11.00 0.68
N LYS A 71 9.97 -11.36 1.95
CA LYS A 71 9.70 -10.43 3.06
C LYS A 71 10.54 -9.16 2.96
N GLU A 72 11.81 -9.30 2.56
CA GLU A 72 12.74 -8.19 2.41
C GLU A 72 12.31 -7.20 1.32
N ASP A 73 11.60 -7.67 0.29
CA ASP A 73 11.10 -6.83 -0.80
C ASP A 73 9.92 -5.96 -0.33
N ILE A 74 9.04 -6.56 0.47
CA ILE A 74 7.94 -5.87 1.15
C ILE A 74 8.52 -4.81 2.10
N ASP A 75 9.46 -5.19 2.95
CA ASP A 75 10.14 -4.29 3.88
C ASP A 75 10.88 -3.13 3.18
N ALA A 76 11.47 -3.38 2.01
CA ALA A 76 12.08 -2.34 1.19
C ALA A 76 11.03 -1.33 0.68
N THR A 77 9.84 -1.81 0.32
CA THR A 77 8.71 -0.96 -0.10
C THR A 77 8.16 -0.14 1.05
N LEU A 78 7.96 -0.74 2.23
CA LEU A 78 7.52 -0.02 3.43
C LEU A 78 8.56 1.00 3.89
N SER A 79 9.84 0.67 3.81
CA SER A 79 10.96 1.60 4.08
C SER A 79 10.92 2.80 3.13
N LEU A 80 10.68 2.58 1.84
CA LEU A 80 10.54 3.67 0.88
C LEU A 80 9.33 4.55 1.19
N ALA A 81 8.21 3.95 1.60
CA ALA A 81 7.01 4.69 1.98
C ALA A 81 7.25 5.61 3.19
N VAL A 82 7.91 5.14 4.26
CA VAL A 82 8.26 6.03 5.38
C VAL A 82 9.29 7.09 4.98
N GLN A 83 10.28 6.74 4.15
CA GLN A 83 11.30 7.70 3.70
C GLN A 83 10.72 8.84 2.86
N THR A 84 9.79 8.55 1.95
CA THR A 84 9.06 9.58 1.20
C THR A 84 8.08 10.33 2.11
N GLY A 85 7.44 9.66 3.08
CA GLY A 85 6.61 10.29 4.11
C GLY A 85 7.34 11.39 4.88
N ILE A 86 8.65 11.23 5.14
CA ILE A 86 9.50 12.24 5.81
C ILE A 86 9.55 13.57 5.03
N LEU A 87 9.41 13.55 3.70
CA LEU A 87 9.39 14.77 2.89
C LEU A 87 8.15 15.64 3.16
N GLY A 88 7.11 15.07 3.78
CA GLY A 88 5.89 15.77 4.17
C GLY A 88 4.96 16.05 2.99
N ASN A 89 3.74 16.49 3.35
CA ASN A 89 2.68 16.93 2.42
C ASN A 89 2.41 15.97 1.24
N ASN A 90 2.41 14.66 1.51
CA ASN A 90 2.08 13.63 0.54
C ASN A 90 1.00 12.69 1.09
N ASN A 91 0.30 12.02 0.18
CA ASN A 91 -0.74 11.04 0.51
C ASN A 91 -0.24 9.63 0.16
N PRO A 92 0.24 8.83 1.13
CA PRO A 92 0.65 7.46 0.89
C PRO A 92 -0.59 6.58 0.64
N LEU A 93 -0.56 5.83 -0.46
CA LEU A 93 -1.55 4.84 -0.82
C LEU A 93 -0.85 3.48 -0.88
N MET A 94 -1.23 2.55 -0.01
CA MET A 94 -0.68 1.19 0.01
C MET A 94 -1.74 0.21 -0.45
N GLN A 95 -1.40 -0.66 -1.39
CA GLN A 95 -2.34 -1.58 -2.02
C GLN A 95 -1.72 -2.97 -2.20
N MET A 96 -2.56 -3.98 -2.38
CA MET A 96 -2.17 -5.31 -2.83
C MET A 96 -2.37 -5.42 -4.35
N PRO A 97 -1.63 -6.30 -5.04
CA PRO A 97 -1.78 -6.46 -6.48
C PRO A 97 -3.18 -6.96 -6.84
N THR A 98 -3.86 -6.24 -7.71
CA THR A 98 -5.17 -6.63 -8.25
C THR A 98 -5.00 -7.41 -9.54
N VAL A 99 -5.69 -8.54 -9.64
CA VAL A 99 -5.69 -9.37 -10.84
C VAL A 99 -6.85 -8.96 -11.73
N LEU A 100 -6.54 -8.29 -12.84
CA LEU A 100 -7.55 -7.91 -13.82
C LEU A 100 -7.54 -8.88 -15.01
N PRO A 101 -8.71 -9.30 -15.52
CA PRO A 101 -8.79 -10.22 -16.65
C PRO A 101 -7.96 -9.74 -17.85
N GLY A 102 -7.24 -10.67 -18.48
CA GLY A 102 -6.42 -10.40 -19.66
C GLY A 102 -5.04 -9.77 -19.41
N THR A 103 -4.72 -9.35 -18.19
CA THR A 103 -3.38 -8.85 -17.82
C THR A 103 -2.32 -9.96 -17.77
N ASP A 104 -1.03 -9.60 -17.82
CA ASP A 104 0.08 -10.55 -17.65
C ASP A 104 0.00 -11.29 -16.31
N LEU A 105 -0.44 -10.58 -15.25
CA LEU A 105 -0.62 -11.12 -13.92
C LEU A 105 -1.74 -12.17 -13.90
N HIS A 106 -2.88 -11.88 -14.53
CA HIS A 106 -3.97 -12.83 -14.70
C HIS A 106 -3.51 -14.06 -15.49
N LYS A 107 -2.96 -13.87 -16.69
CA LYS A 107 -2.52 -14.98 -17.56
C LYS A 107 -1.53 -15.93 -16.89
N LYS A 108 -0.62 -15.40 -16.06
CA LYS A 108 0.42 -16.21 -15.41
C LYS A 108 -0.04 -16.85 -14.11
N TYR A 109 -0.90 -16.20 -13.33
CA TYR A 109 -1.24 -16.63 -11.96
C TYR A 109 -2.71 -17.06 -11.78
N PHE A 110 -3.51 -17.09 -12.84
CA PHE A 110 -4.94 -17.48 -12.77
C PHE A 110 -5.17 -18.79 -12.00
N GLY A 111 -4.41 -19.84 -12.31
CA GLY A 111 -4.53 -21.14 -11.62
C GLY A 111 -4.06 -21.15 -10.16
N LYS A 112 -3.62 -20.02 -9.62
CA LYS A 112 -3.14 -19.85 -8.23
C LYS A 112 -3.95 -18.81 -7.46
N LEU A 113 -5.05 -18.31 -8.03
CA LEU A 113 -5.90 -17.34 -7.37
C LEU A 113 -6.54 -17.96 -6.13
N THR A 114 -6.60 -17.17 -5.06
CA THR A 114 -7.22 -17.53 -3.79
C THR A 114 -8.07 -16.38 -3.32
N ARG A 115 -9.21 -16.64 -2.71
CA ARG A 115 -10.04 -15.60 -2.10
C ARG A 115 -9.88 -15.65 -0.59
N LYS A 116 -9.17 -14.68 -0.03
CA LYS A 116 -8.87 -14.62 1.42
C LYS A 116 -9.18 -13.26 2.03
N VAL A 117 -8.96 -12.17 1.28
CA VAL A 117 -9.23 -10.80 1.73
C VAL A 117 -9.84 -9.99 0.59
N ASP A 118 -10.81 -9.16 0.91
CA ASP A 118 -11.38 -8.22 -0.05
C ASP A 118 -10.50 -6.97 -0.12
N THR A 119 -9.81 -6.81 -1.24
CA THR A 119 -9.01 -5.61 -1.53
C THR A 119 -9.89 -4.53 -2.13
N TYR A 120 -9.38 -3.30 -2.27
CA TYR A 120 -10.12 -2.14 -2.76
C TYR A 120 -11.03 -2.40 -3.99
N PHE A 121 -10.57 -3.19 -4.96
CA PHE A 121 -11.34 -3.50 -6.18
C PHE A 121 -12.45 -4.54 -6.00
N ALA A 122 -12.46 -5.27 -4.88
CA ALA A 122 -13.51 -6.21 -4.52
C ALA A 122 -14.66 -5.54 -3.73
N LEU A 123 -14.44 -4.31 -3.26
CA LEU A 123 -15.41 -3.56 -2.45
C LEU A 123 -16.39 -2.76 -3.33
N GLY A 124 -17.49 -2.30 -2.72
CA GLY A 124 -18.45 -1.38 -3.32
C GLY A 124 -19.71 -2.03 -3.89
N ILE A 125 -19.89 -3.34 -3.66
CA ILE A 125 -21.09 -4.09 -4.06
C ILE A 125 -21.80 -4.73 -2.86
N GLU A 126 -21.47 -4.29 -1.65
CA GLU A 126 -22.07 -4.76 -0.41
C GLU A 126 -23.42 -4.06 -0.13
N PHE A 127 -24.45 -4.39 -0.93
CA PHE A 127 -25.77 -3.73 -0.87
C PHE A 127 -26.65 -4.18 0.31
N ASN A 128 -26.21 -5.16 1.11
CA ASN A 128 -26.96 -5.69 2.25
C ASN A 128 -26.25 -5.38 3.57
N TYR A 129 -26.44 -4.17 4.10
CA TYR A 129 -25.85 -3.72 5.38
C TYR A 129 -24.32 -3.95 5.48
N GLY A 130 -23.59 -3.71 4.38
CA GLY A 130 -22.14 -3.93 4.35
C GLY A 130 -21.73 -5.38 4.04
N THR A 131 -22.69 -6.23 3.64
CA THR A 131 -22.43 -7.57 3.09
C THR A 131 -22.89 -7.67 1.63
N ARG A 132 -22.25 -8.55 0.86
CA ARG A 132 -22.69 -8.92 -0.50
C ARG A 132 -23.88 -9.87 -0.43
N LEU A 133 -24.70 -9.90 -1.46
CA LEU A 133 -25.78 -10.89 -1.54
C LEU A 133 -25.21 -12.27 -1.85
N GLU A 134 -25.88 -13.33 -1.40
CA GLU A 134 -25.48 -14.71 -1.67
C GLU A 134 -25.40 -15.00 -3.18
N ILE A 135 -26.27 -14.39 -3.98
CA ILE A 135 -26.24 -14.51 -5.44
C ILE A 135 -25.00 -13.86 -6.07
N ASP A 136 -24.51 -12.75 -5.50
CA ASP A 136 -23.30 -12.08 -5.97
C ASP A 136 -22.07 -12.96 -5.65
N GLU A 137 -22.05 -13.52 -4.44
CA GLU A 137 -21.03 -14.48 -4.00
C GLU A 137 -21.00 -15.71 -4.92
N GLN A 138 -22.17 -16.27 -5.25
CA GLN A 138 -22.27 -17.39 -6.18
C GLN A 138 -21.73 -17.01 -7.56
N LEU A 139 -22.15 -15.88 -8.13
CA LEU A 139 -21.74 -15.42 -9.45
C LEU A 139 -20.21 -15.21 -9.54
N ILE A 140 -19.62 -14.58 -8.51
CA ILE A 140 -18.17 -14.37 -8.42
C ILE A 140 -17.43 -15.71 -8.40
N ASN A 141 -17.91 -16.65 -7.58
CA ASN A 141 -17.25 -17.94 -7.39
C ASN A 141 -17.40 -18.88 -8.60
N GLU A 142 -18.48 -18.77 -9.37
CA GLU A 142 -18.71 -19.57 -10.58
C GLU A 142 -17.86 -19.12 -11.77
N SER A 143 -17.43 -17.85 -11.81
CA SER A 143 -16.66 -17.30 -12.93
C SER A 143 -15.39 -16.54 -12.50
N PRO A 144 -14.39 -17.21 -11.87
CA PRO A 144 -13.16 -16.55 -11.42
C PRO A 144 -12.36 -15.88 -12.54
N GLU A 145 -12.52 -16.31 -13.80
CA GLU A 145 -11.86 -15.72 -14.97
C GLU A 145 -12.35 -14.30 -15.25
N ILE A 146 -13.64 -14.04 -15.03
CA ILE A 146 -14.26 -12.73 -15.24
C ILE A 146 -14.13 -11.90 -13.95
N PHE A 147 -14.29 -12.54 -12.80
CA PHE A 147 -14.26 -11.89 -11.48
C PHE A 147 -12.91 -11.97 -10.79
N SER A 148 -11.81 -12.06 -11.54
CA SER A 148 -10.47 -12.23 -10.95
C SER A 148 -10.05 -11.08 -10.01
N SER A 149 -10.68 -9.91 -10.11
CA SER A 149 -10.46 -8.75 -9.21
C SER A 149 -10.92 -8.99 -7.77
N PHE A 150 -11.80 -9.97 -7.55
CA PHE A 150 -12.28 -10.40 -6.23
C PHE A 150 -11.36 -11.46 -5.60
N TYR A 151 -10.31 -11.87 -6.31
CA TYR A 151 -9.34 -12.85 -5.85
C TYR A 151 -7.98 -12.19 -5.60
N ASN A 152 -7.22 -12.83 -4.74
CA ASN A 152 -5.85 -12.48 -4.41
C ASN A 152 -4.88 -13.46 -5.08
N ILE A 153 -3.61 -13.07 -5.20
CA ILE A 153 -2.53 -14.01 -5.52
C ILE A 153 -1.67 -14.19 -4.27
N PRO A 154 -1.42 -15.43 -3.82
CA PRO A 154 -0.50 -15.69 -2.73
C PRO A 154 0.88 -15.08 -2.98
N CYS A 155 1.41 -14.41 -1.95
CA CYS A 155 2.77 -13.89 -1.89
C CYS A 155 3.67 -14.88 -1.13
N LYS A 156 4.93 -15.00 -1.51
CA LYS A 156 5.91 -15.85 -0.80
C LYS A 156 6.34 -15.23 0.53
N GLY A 157 6.61 -13.92 0.51
CA GLY A 157 7.20 -13.20 1.63
C GLY A 157 6.27 -12.96 2.81
N MET A 158 4.94 -12.95 2.60
CA MET A 158 3.99 -12.63 3.66
C MET A 158 2.57 -13.17 3.39
N PRO A 159 1.84 -13.64 4.42
CA PRO A 159 0.43 -14.03 4.30
C PRO A 159 -0.48 -12.87 3.87
N LEU A 160 -1.54 -13.19 3.10
CA LEU A 160 -2.48 -12.20 2.55
C LEU A 160 -3.21 -11.37 3.61
N ASP A 161 -3.52 -11.97 4.76
CA ASP A 161 -4.13 -11.30 5.91
C ASP A 161 -3.21 -10.23 6.49
N GLN A 162 -1.92 -10.53 6.67
CA GLN A 162 -0.94 -9.54 7.13
C GLN A 162 -0.69 -8.45 6.07
N LEU A 163 -0.60 -8.82 4.80
CA LEU A 163 -0.50 -7.85 3.70
C LEU A 163 -1.68 -6.88 3.68
N ASN A 164 -2.90 -7.39 3.89
CA ASN A 164 -4.10 -6.57 3.93
C ASN A 164 -4.11 -5.60 5.12
N ILE A 165 -3.68 -6.09 6.30
CA ILE A 165 -3.51 -5.27 7.50
C ILE A 165 -2.50 -4.13 7.24
N ILE A 166 -1.35 -4.45 6.65
CA ILE A 166 -0.34 -3.45 6.31
C ILE A 166 -0.89 -2.45 5.29
N ALA A 167 -1.52 -2.92 4.21
CA ALA A 167 -2.10 -2.05 3.19
C ALA A 167 -3.16 -1.10 3.75
N SER A 168 -3.96 -1.56 4.71
CA SER A 168 -5.05 -0.79 5.31
C SER A 168 -4.55 0.24 6.32
N TYR A 169 -3.56 -0.10 7.14
CA TYR A 169 -3.25 0.67 8.36
C TYR A 169 -1.86 1.31 8.38
N PHE A 170 -0.89 0.76 7.64
CA PHE A 170 0.46 1.35 7.56
C PHE A 170 0.48 2.80 7.01
N PRO A 171 -0.41 3.22 6.10
CA PRO A 171 -0.49 4.63 5.67
C PRO A 171 -0.65 5.62 6.83
N PHE A 172 -1.29 5.25 7.95
CA PHE A 172 -1.39 6.12 9.12
C PHE A 172 -0.03 6.40 9.76
N ILE A 173 0.85 5.39 9.83
CA ILE A 173 2.22 5.58 10.31
C ILE A 173 3.01 6.49 9.38
N VAL A 174 2.87 6.32 8.07
CA VAL A 174 3.56 7.15 7.08
C VAL A 174 3.07 8.61 7.15
N ASN A 175 1.78 8.83 7.44
CA ASN A 175 1.22 10.18 7.58
C ASN A 175 1.58 10.87 8.89
N PHE A 176 1.56 10.15 10.01
CA PHE A 176 1.67 10.77 11.35
C PHE A 176 3.07 10.69 11.95
N TYR A 177 3.80 9.58 11.72
CA TYR A 177 5.06 9.29 12.40
C TYR A 177 6.19 8.76 11.48
N PRO A 178 6.33 9.19 10.21
CA PRO A 178 7.25 8.54 9.27
C PRO A 178 8.71 8.60 9.74
N LYS A 179 9.15 9.75 10.28
CA LYS A 179 10.51 9.93 10.78
C LYS A 179 10.77 9.15 12.06
N SER A 180 9.90 9.29 13.05
CA SER A 180 10.06 8.64 14.36
C SER A 180 9.99 7.12 14.22
N PHE A 181 9.05 6.61 13.43
CA PHE A 181 8.90 5.19 13.15
C PHE A 181 10.13 4.62 12.44
N TYR A 182 10.65 5.32 11.43
CA TYR A 182 11.84 4.88 10.71
C TYR A 182 13.07 4.82 11.62
N LEU A 183 13.27 5.83 12.48
CA LEU A 183 14.36 5.83 13.45
C LEU A 183 14.22 4.70 14.49
N LEU A 184 13.01 4.47 14.99
CA LEU A 184 12.72 3.39 15.94
C LEU A 184 13.04 2.02 15.33
N SER A 185 12.66 1.78 14.07
CA SER A 185 13.04 0.55 13.35
C SER A 185 14.56 0.36 13.30
N LYS A 186 15.33 1.42 13.08
CA LYS A 186 16.80 1.35 13.08
C LYS A 186 17.38 1.08 14.46
N GLU A 187 16.89 1.76 15.48
CA GLU A 187 17.37 1.62 16.85
C GLU A 187 17.08 0.23 17.42
N CYS A 188 15.87 -0.30 17.19
CA CYS A 188 15.50 -1.64 17.64
C CYS A 188 16.10 -2.76 16.78
N GLY A 189 16.73 -2.44 15.64
CA GLY A 189 17.23 -3.45 14.69
C GLY A 189 16.11 -4.30 14.06
N LYS A 190 14.87 -3.81 14.04
CA LYS A 190 13.69 -4.52 13.52
C LYS A 190 13.37 -4.07 12.10
N SER A 191 12.84 -4.98 11.29
CA SER A 191 12.28 -4.62 10.00
C SER A 191 11.05 -3.71 10.17
N VAL A 192 10.69 -3.00 9.11
CA VAL A 192 9.57 -2.04 9.15
C VAL A 192 8.25 -2.77 9.34
N SER A 193 8.06 -3.91 8.66
CA SER A 193 6.85 -4.73 8.83
C SER A 193 6.73 -5.31 10.23
N ASP A 194 7.83 -5.84 10.79
CA ASP A 194 7.78 -6.52 12.09
C ASP A 194 7.49 -5.52 13.21
N LEU A 195 8.16 -4.36 13.20
CA LEU A 195 7.90 -3.29 14.15
C LEU A 195 6.43 -2.82 14.07
N PHE A 196 5.90 -2.70 12.85
CA PHE A 196 4.53 -2.23 12.65
C PHE A 196 3.51 -3.24 13.16
N LEU A 197 3.66 -4.51 12.80
CA LEU A 197 2.75 -5.58 13.20
C LEU A 197 2.80 -5.79 14.72
N GLU A 198 3.99 -5.75 15.32
CA GLU A 198 4.15 -5.84 16.78
C GLU A 198 3.44 -4.69 17.50
N TRP A 199 3.67 -3.46 17.04
CA TRP A 199 2.98 -2.29 17.60
C TRP A 199 1.46 -2.38 17.45
N LEU A 200 0.98 -2.79 16.29
CA LEU A 200 -0.45 -2.93 16.02
C LEU A 200 -1.09 -3.99 16.93
N LEU A 201 -0.44 -5.13 17.11
CA LEU A 201 -0.90 -6.18 18.04
C LEU A 201 -0.91 -5.68 19.48
N TRP A 202 0.11 -4.91 19.88
CA TRP A 202 0.16 -4.30 21.22
C TRP A 202 -1.00 -3.29 21.43
N VAL A 203 -1.32 -2.46 20.44
CA VAL A 203 -2.48 -1.56 20.50
C VAL A 203 -3.78 -2.35 20.62
N ASN A 204 -3.92 -3.42 19.83
CA ASN A 204 -5.11 -4.26 19.83
C ASN A 204 -5.35 -4.95 21.18
N ASP A 205 -4.29 -5.51 21.78
CA ASP A 205 -4.31 -6.13 23.11
C ASP A 205 -4.65 -5.10 24.20
N LYS A 206 -4.01 -3.93 24.17
CA LYS A 206 -4.24 -2.84 25.12
C LYS A 206 -5.68 -2.32 25.10
N LEU A 207 -6.35 -2.38 23.96
CA LEU A 207 -7.73 -1.93 23.77
C LEU A 207 -8.75 -3.07 23.86
N GLU A 208 -8.31 -4.29 24.19
CA GLU A 208 -9.14 -5.49 24.34
C GLU A 208 -10.06 -5.72 23.12
N ARG A 209 -9.52 -5.52 21.91
CA ARG A 209 -10.27 -5.65 20.65
C ARG A 209 -10.21 -7.07 20.10
N ASP A 210 -11.37 -7.61 19.71
CA ASP A 210 -11.46 -8.94 19.07
C ASP A 210 -10.91 -8.94 17.63
N GLU A 211 -10.96 -7.80 16.94
CA GLU A 211 -10.50 -7.65 15.55
C GLU A 211 -9.42 -6.58 15.41
N ILE A 212 -8.40 -6.89 14.61
CA ILE A 212 -7.29 -5.98 14.32
C ILE A 212 -7.80 -4.77 13.56
N THR A 213 -7.83 -3.64 14.26
CA THR A 213 -8.24 -2.35 13.72
C THR A 213 -7.33 -1.25 14.23
N LEU A 214 -7.11 -0.24 13.38
CA LEU A 214 -6.34 0.93 13.73
C LEU A 214 -7.04 2.19 13.21
N THR A 215 -7.17 3.19 14.07
CA THR A 215 -7.68 4.51 13.71
C THR A 215 -6.59 5.58 13.88
N PRO A 216 -6.76 6.77 13.28
CA PRO A 216 -5.88 7.91 13.56
C PRO A 216 -5.78 8.25 15.05
N SER A 217 -6.89 8.13 15.79
CA SER A 217 -6.92 8.38 17.24
C SER A 217 -6.07 7.36 18.00
N ASP A 218 -6.11 6.09 17.60
CA ASP A 218 -5.26 5.05 18.22
C ASP A 218 -3.77 5.37 18.00
N CYS A 219 -3.40 5.78 16.77
CA CYS A 219 -2.04 6.21 16.45
C CYS A 219 -1.59 7.34 17.39
N TYR A 220 -2.44 8.37 17.52
CA TYR A 220 -2.15 9.55 18.36
C TYR A 220 -2.00 9.21 19.84
N LEU A 221 -2.89 8.38 20.39
CA LEU A 221 -2.95 8.07 21.81
C LEU A 221 -1.92 7.02 22.25
N HIS A 222 -1.39 6.21 21.33
CA HIS A 222 -0.67 5.00 21.72
C HIS A 222 0.73 4.86 21.11
N PHE A 223 1.05 5.54 20.02
CA PHE A 223 2.37 5.41 19.39
C PHE A 223 3.51 5.84 20.35
N SER A 224 3.37 6.98 21.03
CA SER A 224 4.38 7.49 21.98
C SER A 224 4.52 6.69 23.27
N HIS A 225 3.57 5.81 23.59
CA HIS A 225 3.66 4.92 24.75
C HIS A 225 4.41 3.62 24.43
N TYR A 226 4.53 3.30 23.14
CA TYR A 226 5.21 2.13 22.64
C TYR A 226 6.66 2.45 22.20
N ALA A 227 6.85 3.60 21.53
CA ALA A 227 8.14 4.10 21.04
C ALA A 227 9.04 4.62 22.17
#